data_AF-M2NTI3-F1
#
_entry.id   AF-M2NTI3-F1
#
_cell.length_a   1.000
_cell.length_b   1.000
_cell.length_c   1.000
_cell.angle_alpha   90.00
_cell.angle_beta   90.00
_cell.angle_gamma   90.00
#
_symmetry.space_group_name_H-M   'P 1'
#
loop_
_entity.id
_entity.type
_entity.pdbx_description
1 polymer ?
#
loop_
_entity_poly.entity_id
_entity_poly.type
_entity_poly.pdbx_seq_one_letter_code
_entity_poly.pdbx_strand_id
1 'polypeptide(L)'
;MIEILDDLDVLTRPDVDPHDLSLGGVRFGSKAADTVARDRVIEVTLSPIVHRWRGGTDLESEYYGENGDRLSLETVVDNAVGGEGIVHFAGKFSCKIIEGTVIGFAMYGGERGLLAHFGYLRSREEFLDVFGTPDLVEESIDCGELMGYRHRYRTSEKQVFWDSWDDRVGWLNLGDFEGDTR
;
A
#
# COMPACT_ATOMS: atom_id res chain seq x y z
N MET A 1 -5.15 11.96 -15.14
CA MET A 1 -5.31 10.88 -14.15
C MET A 1 -4.87 9.60 -14.81
N ILE A 2 -3.81 9.00 -14.29
CA ILE A 2 -3.25 7.74 -14.76
C ILE A 2 -3.70 6.66 -13.78
N GLU A 3 -4.35 5.61 -14.26
CA GLU A 3 -4.73 4.46 -13.44
C GLU A 3 -3.55 3.49 -13.37
N ILE A 4 -3.01 3.28 -12.16
CA ILE A 4 -1.83 2.45 -11.93
C ILE A 4 -2.06 1.01 -12.39
N LEU A 5 -3.29 0.49 -12.25
CA LEU A 5 -3.61 -0.88 -12.69
C LEU A 5 -3.59 -1.05 -14.21
N ASP A 6 -3.71 0.04 -14.98
CA ASP A 6 -3.67 0.02 -16.44
C ASP A 6 -2.23 0.25 -16.98
N ASP A 7 -1.37 0.93 -16.22
CA ASP A 7 0.02 1.24 -16.57
C ASP A 7 0.94 1.20 -15.34
N LEU A 8 1.42 0.01 -14.96
CA LEU A 8 2.31 -0.17 -13.81
C LEU A 8 3.70 0.44 -14.01
N ASP A 9 4.11 0.67 -15.27
CA ASP A 9 5.42 1.29 -15.56
C ASP A 9 5.49 2.75 -15.08
N VAL A 10 4.34 3.40 -14.86
CA VAL A 10 4.30 4.73 -14.23
C VAL A 10 5.01 4.76 -12.88
N LEU A 11 5.02 3.65 -12.14
CA LEU A 11 5.65 3.54 -10.82
C LEU A 11 7.19 3.57 -10.89
N THR A 12 7.77 3.31 -12.05
CA THR A 12 9.23 3.39 -12.26
C THR A 12 9.69 4.84 -12.41
N ARG A 13 8.79 5.77 -12.77
CA ARG A 13 9.15 7.16 -13.05
C ARG A 13 9.64 7.87 -11.77
N PRO A 14 10.75 8.62 -11.85
CA PRO A 14 11.35 9.27 -10.68
C PRO A 14 10.58 10.52 -10.21
N ASP A 15 9.71 11.07 -11.07
CA ASP A 15 9.05 12.37 -10.91
C ASP A 15 7.52 12.29 -11.03
N VAL A 16 6.94 11.11 -10.86
CA VAL A 16 5.49 10.95 -10.87
C VAL A 16 4.87 11.63 -9.65
N ASP A 17 3.92 12.55 -9.88
CA ASP A 17 3.12 13.16 -8.82
C ASP A 17 1.99 12.20 -8.40
N PRO A 18 1.90 11.78 -7.12
CA PRO A 18 0.81 10.95 -6.64
C PRO A 18 -0.58 11.52 -6.95
N HIS A 19 -0.75 12.85 -6.97
CA HIS A 19 -2.04 13.51 -7.25
C HIS A 19 -2.56 13.30 -8.69
N ASP A 20 -1.69 12.86 -9.60
CA ASP A 20 -2.03 12.47 -10.96
C ASP A 20 -2.40 11.00 -11.10
N LEU A 21 -2.34 10.23 -10.00
CA LEU A 21 -2.55 8.78 -9.98
C LEU A 21 -3.87 8.36 -9.33
N SER A 22 -4.42 7.26 -9.85
CA SER A 22 -5.45 6.45 -9.19
C SER A 22 -5.01 4.99 -9.09
N LEU A 23 -5.57 4.30 -8.10
CA LEU A 23 -5.35 2.87 -7.87
C LEU A 23 -6.68 2.16 -7.66
N GLY A 24 -7.05 1.29 -8.60
CA GLY A 24 -8.34 0.60 -8.56
C GLY A 24 -9.54 1.55 -8.65
N GLY A 25 -9.38 2.71 -9.30
CA GLY A 25 -10.36 3.79 -9.35
C GLY A 25 -10.35 4.75 -8.15
N VAL A 26 -9.53 4.48 -7.12
CA VAL A 26 -9.36 5.37 -5.97
C VAL A 26 -8.34 6.45 -6.32
N ARG A 27 -8.71 7.73 -6.28
CA ARG A 27 -7.82 8.85 -6.61
C ARG A 27 -7.06 9.34 -5.37
N PHE A 28 -5.76 9.56 -5.52
CA PHE A 28 -4.94 10.16 -4.45
C PHE A 28 -5.42 11.57 -4.10
N GLY A 29 -5.48 11.91 -2.80
CA GLY A 29 -5.95 13.19 -2.29
C GLY A 29 -7.46 13.43 -2.45
N SER A 30 -8.21 12.44 -2.95
CA SER A 30 -9.67 12.54 -3.05
C SER A 30 -10.36 12.19 -1.74
N LYS A 31 -11.62 12.61 -1.59
CA LYS A 31 -12.48 12.09 -0.53
C LYS A 31 -12.72 10.61 -0.77
N ALA A 32 -12.36 9.78 0.21
CA ALA A 32 -12.52 8.34 0.11
C ALA A 32 -13.98 7.94 -0.15
N ALA A 33 -14.94 8.66 0.44
CA ALA A 33 -16.36 8.42 0.25
C ALA A 33 -16.84 8.46 -1.21
N ASP A 34 -16.13 9.21 -2.07
CA ASP A 34 -16.48 9.43 -3.47
C ASP A 34 -15.83 8.41 -4.42
N THR A 35 -14.74 7.76 -4.00
CA THR A 35 -13.89 6.96 -4.90
C THR A 35 -13.66 5.51 -4.43
N VAL A 36 -13.76 5.23 -3.13
CA VAL A 36 -13.60 3.86 -2.61
C VAL A 36 -14.85 3.04 -2.89
N ALA A 37 -14.69 2.00 -3.72
CA ALA A 37 -15.70 0.96 -3.95
C ALA A 37 -15.80 0.05 -2.71
N ARG A 38 -16.68 0.40 -1.78
CA ARG A 38 -16.87 -0.27 -0.48
C ARG A 38 -17.11 -1.78 -0.60
N ASP A 39 -17.85 -2.19 -1.62
CA ASP A 39 -18.18 -3.59 -1.93
C ASP A 39 -16.96 -4.42 -2.37
N ARG A 40 -15.87 -3.76 -2.75
CA ARG A 40 -14.61 -4.41 -3.15
C ARG A 40 -13.58 -4.50 -2.02
N VAL A 41 -13.85 -3.86 -0.89
CA VAL A 41 -12.96 -3.90 0.29
C VAL A 41 -13.11 -5.26 0.96
N ILE A 42 -11.99 -5.96 1.15
CA ILE A 42 -11.97 -7.30 1.76
C ILE A 42 -11.56 -7.26 3.23
N GLU A 43 -10.85 -6.21 3.63
CA GLU A 43 -10.34 -6.04 4.99
C GLU A 43 -10.09 -4.56 5.29
N VAL A 44 -10.17 -4.20 6.56
CA VAL A 44 -9.81 -2.87 7.06
C VAL A 44 -8.86 -3.02 8.24
N THR A 45 -7.71 -2.35 8.21
CA THR A 45 -6.82 -2.24 9.37
C THR A 45 -6.72 -0.80 9.84
N LEU A 46 -6.26 -0.60 11.08
CA LEU A 46 -6.09 0.72 11.71
C LEU A 46 -7.37 1.57 11.78
N SER A 47 -8.56 0.96 11.66
CA SER A 47 -9.82 1.68 11.92
C SER A 47 -9.97 1.95 13.42
N PRO A 48 -10.32 3.18 13.85
CA PRO A 48 -10.37 3.57 15.26
C PRO A 48 -11.50 2.90 16.04
N ILE A 49 -12.51 2.34 15.36
CA ILE A 49 -13.60 1.61 16.04
C ILE A 49 -13.26 0.14 16.30
N VAL A 50 -12.15 -0.37 15.76
CA VAL A 50 -11.71 -1.75 15.92
C VAL A 50 -10.71 -1.84 17.07
N HIS A 51 -11.13 -2.41 18.20
CA HIS A 51 -10.29 -2.60 19.38
C HIS A 51 -9.60 -3.97 19.40
N ARG A 52 -10.20 -4.96 18.71
CA ARG A 52 -9.58 -6.26 18.48
C ARG A 52 -9.90 -6.73 17.07
N TRP A 53 -8.86 -7.16 16.37
CA TRP A 53 -8.95 -7.79 15.06
C TRP A 53 -8.44 -9.22 15.13
N ARG A 54 -9.08 -10.12 14.40
CA ARG A 54 -8.58 -11.46 14.11
C ARG A 54 -8.63 -11.66 12.60
N GLY A 55 -7.49 -11.95 12.01
CA GLY A 55 -7.39 -12.24 10.59
C GLY A 55 -5.99 -12.72 10.27
N GLY A 56 -5.74 -12.94 8.99
CA GLY A 56 -4.47 -13.46 8.48
C GLY A 56 -4.66 -14.15 7.14
N THR A 57 -3.58 -14.68 6.59
CA THR A 57 -3.61 -15.46 5.36
C THR A 57 -4.62 -16.60 5.50
N ASP A 58 -5.64 -16.62 4.62
CA ASP A 58 -6.72 -17.61 4.54
C ASP A 58 -7.77 -17.59 5.66
N LEU A 59 -7.84 -16.52 6.46
CA LEU A 59 -8.88 -16.33 7.47
C LEU A 59 -9.80 -15.15 7.12
N GLU A 60 -11.11 -15.34 7.26
CA GLU A 60 -12.04 -14.22 7.25
C GLU A 60 -11.72 -13.27 8.42
N SER A 61 -11.60 -11.98 8.10
CA SER A 61 -11.34 -10.96 9.13
C SER A 61 -12.55 -10.79 10.04
N GLU A 62 -12.30 -10.85 11.34
CA GLU A 62 -13.26 -10.57 12.40
C GLU A 62 -12.87 -9.29 13.15
N TYR A 63 -13.84 -8.39 13.30
CA TYR A 63 -13.67 -7.10 13.95
C TYR A 63 -14.47 -7.04 15.24
N TYR A 64 -13.88 -6.45 16.27
CA TYR A 64 -14.55 -6.26 17.55
C TYR A 64 -14.36 -4.82 18.04
N GLY A 65 -15.45 -4.22 18.48
CA GLY A 65 -15.47 -2.89 19.08
C GLY A 65 -14.99 -2.91 20.54
N GLU A 66 -15.00 -1.73 21.18
CA GLU A 66 -14.54 -1.53 22.56
C GLU A 66 -15.19 -2.49 23.57
N ASN A 67 -16.50 -2.71 23.43
CA ASN A 67 -17.27 -3.57 24.32
C ASN A 67 -17.07 -5.08 24.04
N GLY A 68 -16.24 -5.43 23.06
CA GLY A 68 -16.03 -6.81 22.62
C GLY A 68 -17.13 -7.34 21.69
N ASP A 69 -18.10 -6.51 21.32
CA ASP A 69 -19.13 -6.82 20.32
C ASP A 69 -18.51 -6.97 18.94
N ARG A 70 -18.97 -7.96 18.16
CA ARG A 70 -18.53 -8.16 16.79
C ARG A 70 -19.09 -7.07 15.88
N LEU A 71 -18.22 -6.43 15.10
CA LEU A 71 -18.58 -5.46 14.07
C LEU A 71 -18.64 -6.16 12.70
N SER A 72 -19.56 -5.72 11.84
CA SER A 72 -19.56 -6.16 10.44
C SER A 72 -18.45 -5.46 9.66
N LEU A 73 -17.98 -6.09 8.58
CA LEU A 73 -17.02 -5.46 7.67
C LEU A 73 -17.59 -4.15 7.11
N GLU A 74 -18.87 -4.12 6.72
CA GLU A 74 -19.55 -2.91 6.23
C GLU A 74 -19.43 -1.73 7.19
N THR A 75 -19.71 -1.93 8.48
CA THR A 75 -19.60 -0.88 9.51
C THR A 75 -18.17 -0.37 9.63
N VAL A 76 -17.18 -1.26 9.56
CA VAL A 76 -15.76 -0.88 9.67
C VAL A 76 -15.29 -0.14 8.42
N VAL A 77 -15.74 -0.57 7.23
CA VAL A 77 -15.47 0.12 5.96
C VAL A 77 -16.05 1.53 5.97
N ASP A 78 -17.32 1.69 6.36
CA ASP A 78 -17.96 3.00 6.41
C ASP A 78 -17.26 3.93 7.41
N ASN A 79 -16.81 3.40 8.54
CA ASN A 79 -16.03 4.17 9.51
C ASN A 79 -14.69 4.63 8.93
N ALA A 80 -13.93 3.73 8.30
CA ALA A 80 -12.63 4.07 7.73
C ALA A 80 -12.76 5.07 6.57
N VAL A 81 -13.73 4.86 5.68
CA VAL A 81 -14.00 5.73 4.53
C VAL A 81 -14.45 7.14 4.98
N GLY A 82 -15.19 7.24 6.08
CA GLY A 82 -15.62 8.52 6.63
C GLY A 82 -14.60 9.21 7.54
N GLY A 83 -13.57 8.51 7.97
CA GLY A 83 -12.64 8.97 9.01
C GLY A 83 -11.21 8.52 8.73
N GLU A 84 -10.79 7.44 9.36
CA GLU A 84 -9.40 6.98 9.30
C GLU A 84 -9.32 5.45 9.24
N GLY A 85 -8.33 4.96 8.50
CA GLY A 85 -7.99 3.55 8.43
C GLY A 85 -7.27 3.19 7.14
N ILE A 86 -6.94 1.91 6.98
CA ILE A 86 -6.40 1.34 5.76
C ILE A 86 -7.41 0.33 5.23
N VAL A 87 -7.90 0.55 4.01
CA VAL A 87 -8.77 -0.40 3.31
C VAL A 87 -7.95 -1.26 2.36
N HIS A 88 -8.19 -2.57 2.38
CA HIS A 88 -7.43 -3.57 1.61
C HIS A 88 -8.31 -4.20 0.53
N PHE A 89 -7.71 -4.48 -0.62
CA PHE A 89 -8.39 -5.04 -1.78
C PHE A 89 -7.76 -6.38 -2.19
N ALA A 90 -8.56 -7.26 -2.78
CA ALA A 90 -8.11 -8.58 -3.23
C ALA A 90 -6.93 -8.55 -4.22
N GLY A 91 -6.76 -7.43 -4.94
CA GLY A 91 -5.65 -7.21 -5.86
C GLY A 91 -4.28 -6.96 -5.21
N LYS A 92 -4.15 -7.20 -3.89
CA LYS A 92 -2.91 -6.97 -3.11
C LYS A 92 -2.46 -5.51 -3.15
N PHE A 93 -3.43 -4.63 -2.95
CA PHE A 93 -3.19 -3.22 -2.73
C PHE A 93 -4.12 -2.66 -1.67
N SER A 94 -3.72 -1.53 -1.11
CA SER A 94 -4.42 -0.86 -0.01
C SER A 94 -4.40 0.64 -0.19
N CYS A 95 -5.42 1.30 0.36
CA CYS A 95 -5.49 2.76 0.43
C CYS A 95 -5.52 3.19 1.89
N LYS A 96 -4.64 4.13 2.27
CA LYS A 96 -4.67 4.76 3.59
C LYS A 96 -5.51 6.02 3.53
N ILE A 97 -6.38 6.16 4.53
CA ILE A 97 -7.35 7.24 4.66
C ILE A 97 -7.09 7.92 6.00
N ILE A 98 -7.00 9.26 5.97
CA ILE A 98 -6.94 10.11 7.15
C ILE A 98 -7.93 11.25 6.93
N GLU A 99 -8.75 11.55 7.94
CA GLU A 99 -9.79 12.58 7.89
C GLU A 99 -10.69 12.49 6.64
N GLY A 100 -11.01 11.26 6.22
CA GLY A 100 -11.83 10.95 5.04
C GLY A 100 -11.13 11.19 3.70
N THR A 101 -9.83 11.52 3.70
CA THR A 101 -9.02 11.77 2.50
C THR A 101 -8.06 10.63 2.25
N VAL A 102 -7.93 10.20 0.99
CA VAL A 102 -6.95 9.19 0.58
C VAL A 102 -5.56 9.83 0.56
N ILE A 103 -4.67 9.39 1.43
CA ILE A 103 -3.33 9.98 1.61
C ILE A 103 -2.18 9.07 1.18
N GLY A 104 -2.47 7.81 0.84
CA GLY A 104 -1.43 6.85 0.50
C GLY A 104 -1.96 5.60 -0.17
N PHE A 105 -1.11 5.01 -1.00
CA PHE A 105 -1.31 3.70 -1.60
C PHE A 105 -0.21 2.74 -1.18
N ALA A 106 -0.56 1.47 -1.03
CA ALA A 106 0.38 0.38 -0.90
C ALA A 106 0.06 -0.72 -1.89
N MET A 107 1.10 -1.33 -2.44
CA MET A 107 1.04 -2.47 -3.33
C MET A 107 2.01 -3.52 -2.82
N TYR A 108 1.58 -4.78 -2.82
CA TYR A 108 2.34 -5.89 -2.27
C TYR A 108 2.10 -7.18 -3.08
N GLY A 109 2.86 -8.21 -2.75
CA GLY A 109 2.76 -9.52 -3.39
C GLY A 109 3.61 -9.65 -4.66
N GLY A 110 4.90 -9.94 -4.46
CA GLY A 110 5.88 -10.07 -5.55
C GLY A 110 5.60 -11.17 -6.57
N GLU A 111 5.03 -12.32 -6.16
CA GLU A 111 4.83 -13.47 -7.07
C GLU A 111 3.44 -13.53 -7.74
N ARG A 112 2.40 -13.01 -7.08
CA ARG A 112 0.99 -13.18 -7.50
C ARG A 112 0.13 -11.92 -7.33
N GLY A 113 0.77 -10.77 -7.08
CA GLY A 113 0.14 -9.46 -6.97
C GLY A 113 0.65 -8.50 -8.05
N LEU A 114 0.36 -7.21 -7.87
CA LEU A 114 0.75 -6.16 -8.81
C LEU A 114 2.26 -6.11 -9.06
N LEU A 115 3.05 -6.47 -8.05
CA LEU A 115 4.51 -6.39 -8.12
C LEU A 115 5.15 -7.51 -8.95
N ALA A 116 4.37 -8.54 -9.34
CA ALA A 116 4.83 -9.54 -10.30
C ALA A 116 5.17 -8.90 -11.67
N HIS A 117 4.60 -7.74 -11.98
CA HIS A 117 4.98 -6.92 -13.14
C HIS A 117 6.48 -6.62 -13.19
N PHE A 118 7.12 -6.45 -12.03
CA PHE A 118 8.56 -6.18 -11.91
C PHE A 118 9.41 -7.46 -11.77
N GLY A 119 8.82 -8.65 -11.93
CA GLY A 119 9.53 -9.93 -11.79
C GLY A 119 10.57 -10.21 -12.88
N TYR A 120 10.69 -9.32 -13.87
CA TYR A 120 11.79 -9.35 -14.84
C TYR A 120 13.12 -8.83 -14.26
N LEU A 121 13.07 -8.04 -13.18
CA LEU A 121 14.25 -7.57 -12.46
C LEU A 121 14.86 -8.73 -11.68
N ARG A 122 16.14 -9.02 -11.91
CA ARG A 122 16.87 -10.16 -11.32
C ARG A 122 17.93 -9.75 -10.32
N SER A 123 18.14 -8.45 -10.14
CA SER A 123 19.09 -7.92 -9.18
C SER A 123 18.69 -6.53 -8.73
N ARG A 124 19.25 -6.12 -7.58
CA ARG A 124 19.11 -4.75 -7.09
C ARG A 124 19.71 -3.72 -8.05
N GLU A 125 20.76 -4.08 -8.79
CA GLU A 125 21.36 -3.19 -9.80
C GLU A 125 20.38 -2.91 -10.94
N GLU A 126 19.76 -3.93 -11.51
CA GLU A 126 18.70 -3.78 -12.54
C GLU A 126 17.51 -2.99 -12.00
N PHE A 127 17.14 -3.20 -10.74
CA PHE A 127 16.11 -2.41 -10.07
C PHE A 127 16.47 -0.92 -10.00
N LEU A 128 17.71 -0.58 -9.63
CA LEU A 128 18.17 0.81 -9.58
C LEU A 128 18.31 1.44 -10.97
N ASP A 129 18.61 0.66 -12.00
CA ASP A 129 18.62 1.14 -13.39
C ASP A 129 17.21 1.52 -13.86
N VAL A 130 16.18 0.78 -13.43
CA VAL A 130 14.78 1.02 -13.82
C VAL A 130 14.12 2.11 -12.97
N PHE A 131 14.27 2.07 -11.65
CA PHE A 131 13.62 3.03 -10.74
C PHE A 131 14.44 4.31 -10.53
N GLY A 132 15.70 4.32 -10.98
CA GLY A 132 16.63 5.41 -10.79
C GLY A 132 17.33 5.39 -9.43
N THR A 133 18.14 6.42 -9.18
CA THR A 133 18.85 6.59 -7.91
C THR A 133 17.91 7.13 -6.83
N PRO A 134 17.72 6.43 -5.70
CA PRO A 134 16.90 6.91 -4.60
C PRO A 134 17.62 8.00 -3.79
N ASP A 135 16.83 8.83 -3.11
CA ASP A 135 17.33 9.85 -2.19
C ASP A 135 17.89 9.26 -0.90
N LEU A 136 17.32 8.14 -0.46
CA LEU A 136 17.72 7.43 0.75
C LEU A 136 17.56 5.93 0.56
N VAL A 137 18.51 5.18 1.12
CA VAL A 137 18.45 3.72 1.22
C VAL A 137 18.65 3.33 2.67
N GLU A 138 17.75 2.49 3.19
CA GLU A 138 17.83 1.93 4.54
C GLU A 138 17.87 0.41 4.45
N GLU A 139 18.75 -0.20 5.22
CA GLU A 139 18.78 -1.66 5.37
C GLU A 139 17.63 -2.11 6.26
N SER A 140 16.92 -3.14 5.83
CA SER A 140 15.93 -3.83 6.65
C SER A 140 16.58 -5.09 7.20
N ILE A 141 16.77 -5.13 8.51
CA ILE A 141 17.37 -6.26 9.23
C ILE A 141 16.30 -6.84 10.17
N ASP A 142 16.07 -8.15 10.08
CA ASP A 142 15.23 -8.90 11.02
C ASP A 142 15.99 -10.11 11.54
N CYS A 143 15.86 -10.40 12.84
CA CYS A 143 16.58 -11.46 13.53
C CYS A 143 18.12 -11.47 13.30
N GLY A 144 18.72 -10.33 12.97
CA GLY A 144 20.15 -10.19 12.68
C GLY A 144 20.55 -10.54 11.23
N GLU A 145 19.58 -10.84 10.38
CA GLU A 145 19.77 -11.13 8.95
C GLU A 145 19.27 -9.96 8.10
N LEU A 146 19.94 -9.70 6.98
CA LEU A 146 19.48 -8.72 6.00
C LEU A 146 18.26 -9.27 5.27
N MET A 147 17.12 -8.61 5.43
CA MET A 147 15.88 -8.91 4.72
C MET A 147 15.85 -8.22 3.36
N GLY A 148 16.39 -7.01 3.28
CA GLY A 148 16.24 -6.18 2.10
C GLY A 148 16.65 -4.74 2.27
N TYR A 149 16.26 -3.92 1.30
CA TYR A 149 16.55 -2.50 1.26
C TYR A 149 15.29 -1.70 0.98
N ARG A 150 15.03 -0.70 1.82
CA ARG A 150 14.00 0.30 1.58
C ARG A 150 14.62 1.48 0.83
N HIS A 151 14.08 1.77 -0.35
CA HIS A 151 14.54 2.87 -1.21
C HIS A 151 13.47 3.96 -1.19
N ARG A 152 13.83 5.19 -0.83
CA ARG A 152 12.92 6.34 -0.81
C ARG A 152 13.23 7.31 -1.97
N TYR A 153 12.19 7.70 -2.68
CA TYR A 153 12.20 8.67 -3.77
C TYR A 153 11.29 9.84 -3.35
N ARG A 154 11.89 10.92 -2.84
CA ARG A 154 11.19 12.05 -2.23
C ARG A 154 10.36 12.82 -3.25
N THR A 155 10.90 13.05 -4.44
CA THR A 155 10.22 13.82 -5.50
C THR A 155 8.87 13.23 -5.88
N SER A 156 8.75 11.91 -5.92
CA SER A 156 7.52 11.19 -6.26
C SER A 156 6.78 10.63 -5.05
N GLU A 157 7.15 11.03 -3.83
CA GLU A 157 6.64 10.49 -2.55
C GLU A 157 6.53 8.96 -2.54
N LYS A 158 7.54 8.28 -3.07
CA LYS A 158 7.52 6.83 -3.36
C LYS A 158 8.52 6.11 -2.48
N GLN A 159 8.12 4.93 -1.99
CA GLN A 159 9.00 4.01 -1.28
C GLN A 159 8.91 2.64 -1.91
N VAL A 160 10.05 2.01 -2.17
CA VAL A 160 10.12 0.69 -2.80
C VAL A 160 11.05 -0.21 -2.00
N PHE A 161 10.57 -1.39 -1.66
CA PHE A 161 11.38 -2.39 -0.97
C PHE A 161 11.88 -3.45 -1.91
N TRP A 162 13.20 -3.61 -1.91
CA TRP A 162 13.87 -4.75 -2.51
C TRP A 162 14.02 -5.85 -1.47
N ASP A 163 13.39 -6.98 -1.72
CA ASP A 163 13.51 -8.21 -0.96
C ASP A 163 14.78 -8.94 -1.42
N SER A 164 15.78 -9.02 -0.54
CA SER A 164 17.09 -9.61 -0.84
C SER A 164 17.08 -11.14 -0.78
N TRP A 165 16.03 -11.76 -0.24
CA TRP A 165 15.93 -13.22 -0.19
C TRP A 165 15.41 -13.79 -1.50
N ASP A 166 14.44 -13.10 -2.10
CA ASP A 166 13.78 -13.52 -3.34
C ASP A 166 14.19 -12.68 -4.56
N ASP A 167 15.15 -11.74 -4.40
CA ASP A 167 15.67 -10.85 -5.44
C ASP A 167 14.54 -10.17 -6.25
N ARG A 168 13.65 -9.45 -5.55
CA ARG A 168 12.46 -8.84 -6.16
C ARG A 168 11.98 -7.59 -5.46
N VAL A 169 11.04 -6.89 -6.11
CA VAL A 169 10.25 -5.84 -5.45
C VAL A 169 9.21 -6.49 -4.53
N GLY A 170 9.37 -6.32 -3.22
CA GLY A 170 8.51 -6.95 -2.21
C GLY A 170 7.26 -6.13 -1.87
N TRP A 171 7.41 -4.81 -1.78
CA TRP A 171 6.31 -3.85 -1.61
C TRP A 171 6.65 -2.49 -2.22
N LEU A 172 5.62 -1.72 -2.57
CA LEU A 172 5.74 -0.36 -3.08
C LEU A 172 4.64 0.52 -2.49
N ASN A 173 5.03 1.66 -1.92
CA ASN A 173 4.13 2.63 -1.32
C ASN A 173 4.25 3.99 -2.02
N LEU A 174 3.13 4.71 -2.10
CA LEU A 174 3.03 6.09 -2.59
C LEU A 174 2.36 6.98 -1.54
N GLY A 175 2.79 8.24 -1.48
CA GLY A 175 2.33 9.20 -0.49
C GLY A 175 2.59 8.74 0.94
N ASP A 176 1.79 9.22 1.88
CA ASP A 176 2.03 9.05 3.31
C ASP A 176 1.50 7.73 3.88
N PHE A 177 1.67 6.63 3.15
CA PHE A 177 1.17 5.32 3.57
C PHE A 177 1.84 4.85 4.88
N GLU A 178 3.17 4.89 4.98
CA GLU A 178 3.91 4.46 6.20
C GLU A 178 4.05 5.56 7.27
N GLY A 179 3.69 6.82 6.99
CA GLY A 179 3.92 7.94 7.92
C GLY A 179 5.31 8.58 7.83
N ASP A 180 6.14 8.14 6.87
CA ASP A 180 7.58 8.42 6.78
C ASP A 180 7.95 9.36 5.61
N THR A 181 6.98 10.04 4.99
CA THR A 181 7.23 10.88 3.81
C THR A 181 7.76 12.30 4.10
N ARG A 182 8.12 12.60 5.36
CA ARG A 182 8.68 13.91 5.77
C ARG A 182 10.14 13.83 6.17
#